data_AF-A0A2V3JD97-F1
#
_entry.id   AF-A0A2V3JD97-F1
#
_cell.length_a   1.000
_cell.length_b   1.000
_cell.length_c   1.000
_cell.angle_alpha   90.00
_cell.angle_beta   90.00
_cell.angle_gamma   90.00
#
_symmetry.space_group_name_H-M   'P 1'
#
loop_
_entity.id
_entity.type
_entity.pdbx_description
1 polymer ?
#
loop_
_entity_poly.entity_id
_entity_poly.type
_entity_poly.pdbx_seq_one_letter_code
_entity_poly.pdbx_strand_id
1 'polypeptide(L)'
;MDVGLKASIRSFMKKFGIDETPTEESKIFEDFANYVVISDVIRGEYQVFNNVSTGYSRGIDGIAIIVNGRVMNEPQDLERLGDDEKLKVEIIFIQSTLRSSFESQKFSSFVDSAISFLSGNLKIEPFSEIVMQQYLFERRGFYSSPKTKKLIESIISHRM
;
A
#
# COMPACT_ATOMS: atom_id res chain seq x y z
N MET A 1 8.75 3.57 -24.35
CA MET A 1 9.08 2.22 -23.83
C MET A 1 9.85 1.45 -24.90
N ASP A 2 10.85 0.68 -24.47
CA ASP A 2 11.58 -0.29 -25.29
C ASP A 2 10.79 -1.61 -25.47
N VAL A 3 11.39 -2.58 -26.18
CA VAL A 3 10.78 -3.88 -26.50
C VAL A 3 10.70 -4.81 -25.28
N GLY A 4 11.69 -4.75 -24.38
CA GLY A 4 11.74 -5.59 -23.17
C GLY A 4 10.66 -5.19 -22.18
N LEU A 5 10.52 -3.89 -21.88
CA LEU A 5 9.44 -3.39 -21.05
C LEU A 5 8.04 -3.72 -21.63
N LYS A 6 7.85 -3.57 -22.95
CA LYS A 6 6.62 -4.00 -23.63
C LYS A 6 6.39 -5.52 -23.64
N ALA A 7 7.42 -6.34 -23.45
CA ALA A 7 7.25 -7.78 -23.25
C ALA A 7 6.85 -8.10 -21.80
N SER A 8 7.49 -7.45 -20.81
CA SER A 8 7.17 -7.61 -19.39
C SER A 8 5.73 -7.21 -19.06
N ILE A 9 5.26 -6.05 -19.56
CA ILE A 9 3.88 -5.58 -19.35
C ILE A 9 2.87 -6.57 -19.94
N ARG A 10 3.06 -7.04 -21.17
CA ARG A 10 2.16 -8.03 -21.78
C ARG A 10 2.21 -9.40 -21.10
N SER A 11 3.34 -9.78 -20.49
CA SER A 11 3.43 -10.96 -19.64
C SER A 11 2.61 -10.80 -18.34
N PHE A 12 2.69 -9.63 -17.71
CA PHE A 12 1.87 -9.25 -16.55
C PHE A 12 0.37 -9.23 -16.89
N MET A 13 -0.03 -8.58 -17.99
CA MET A 13 -1.43 -8.56 -18.44
C MET A 13 -1.98 -9.96 -18.68
N LYS A 14 -1.24 -10.79 -19.44
CA LYS A 14 -1.61 -12.20 -19.68
C LYS A 14 -1.69 -13.02 -18.39
N LYS A 15 -0.84 -12.76 -17.40
CA LYS A 15 -0.82 -13.45 -16.10
C LYS A 15 -2.06 -13.14 -15.26
N PHE A 16 -2.56 -11.89 -15.31
CA PHE A 16 -3.69 -11.44 -14.51
C PHE A 16 -5.02 -11.33 -15.29
N GLY A 17 -5.05 -11.72 -16.57
CA GLY A 17 -6.27 -11.69 -17.40
C GLY A 17 -6.71 -10.28 -17.79
N ILE A 18 -5.77 -9.34 -17.92
CA ILE A 18 -6.04 -7.94 -18.30
C ILE A 18 -6.05 -7.84 -19.82
N ASP A 19 -7.17 -7.42 -20.40
CA ASP A 19 -7.31 -7.17 -21.83
C ASP A 19 -6.62 -5.86 -22.28
N GLU A 20 -6.10 -5.83 -23.51
CA GLU A 20 -5.32 -4.71 -24.04
C GLU A 20 -6.22 -3.61 -24.63
N THR A 21 -6.78 -2.73 -23.78
CA THR A 21 -7.48 -1.53 -24.24
C THR A 21 -6.51 -0.35 -24.44
N PRO A 22 -6.49 0.33 -25.61
CA PRO A 22 -5.59 1.47 -25.86
C PRO A 22 -5.85 2.68 -24.94
N THR A 23 -7.02 2.74 -24.32
CA THR A 23 -7.43 3.77 -23.36
C THR A 23 -6.73 3.68 -22.00
N GLU A 24 -6.08 2.55 -21.70
CA GLU A 24 -5.63 2.22 -20.33
C GLU A 24 -4.10 2.00 -20.22
N GLU A 25 -3.28 2.27 -21.25
CA GLU A 25 -1.81 2.02 -21.24
C GLU A 25 -1.11 2.62 -20.00
N SER A 26 -1.50 3.82 -19.55
CA SER A 26 -1.00 4.42 -18.30
C SER A 26 -1.41 3.64 -17.05
N LYS A 27 -2.69 3.28 -16.94
CA LYS A 27 -3.25 2.54 -15.79
C LYS A 27 -2.62 1.16 -15.65
N ILE A 28 -2.45 0.47 -16.77
CA ILE A 28 -1.77 -0.83 -16.89
C ILE A 28 -0.29 -0.70 -16.48
N PHE A 29 0.36 0.42 -16.79
CA PHE A 29 1.74 0.68 -16.36
C PHE A 29 1.86 0.99 -14.86
N GLU A 30 0.95 1.78 -14.28
CA GLU A 30 0.86 2.00 -12.84
C GLU A 30 0.67 0.66 -12.10
N ASP A 31 -0.26 -0.17 -12.56
CA ASP A 31 -0.59 -1.47 -11.98
C ASP A 31 0.58 -2.47 -12.10
N PHE A 32 1.27 -2.46 -13.25
CA PHE A 32 2.52 -3.20 -13.44
C PHE A 32 3.64 -2.73 -12.51
N ALA A 33 3.82 -1.41 -12.33
CA ALA A 33 4.82 -0.86 -11.42
C ALA A 33 4.51 -1.22 -9.96
N ASN A 34 3.25 -1.09 -9.55
CA ASN A 34 2.74 -1.52 -8.24
C ASN A 34 3.01 -3.01 -8.01
N TYR A 35 2.68 -3.86 -8.98
CA TYR A 35 2.98 -5.30 -8.95
C TYR A 35 4.47 -5.60 -8.78
N VAL A 36 5.35 -4.98 -9.60
CA VAL A 36 6.80 -5.25 -9.56
C VAL A 36 7.42 -4.83 -8.23
N VAL A 37 7.16 -3.60 -7.77
CA VAL A 37 7.77 -3.05 -6.55
C VAL A 37 7.32 -3.81 -5.30
N ILE A 38 6.03 -4.10 -5.18
CA ILE A 38 5.50 -4.78 -3.98
C ILE A 38 5.96 -6.25 -3.94
N SER A 39 6.00 -6.93 -5.10
CA SER A 39 6.49 -8.32 -5.20
C SER A 39 7.96 -8.47 -4.79
N ASP A 40 8.82 -7.50 -5.16
CA ASP A 40 10.23 -7.49 -4.75
C ASP A 40 10.39 -7.34 -3.22
N VAL A 41 9.67 -6.37 -2.61
CA VAL A 41 9.77 -6.11 -1.16
C VAL A 41 9.24 -7.29 -0.32
N ILE A 42 8.12 -7.92 -0.71
CA ILE A 42 7.62 -9.12 0.00
C ILE A 42 8.37 -10.40 -0.39
N ARG A 43 9.26 -10.35 -1.39
CA ARG A 43 9.98 -11.50 -1.98
C ARG A 43 9.04 -12.63 -2.39
N GLY A 44 7.92 -12.27 -2.98
CA GLY A 44 6.81 -13.15 -3.29
C GLY A 44 5.90 -12.54 -4.35
N GLU A 45 4.77 -13.18 -4.64
CA GLU A 45 3.86 -12.72 -5.66
C GLU A 45 2.79 -11.81 -5.08
N TYR A 46 2.75 -10.54 -5.49
CA TYR A 46 1.61 -9.67 -5.18
C TYR A 46 0.49 -9.81 -6.22
N GLN A 47 -0.76 -9.87 -5.75
CA GLN A 47 -1.93 -10.14 -6.60
C GLN A 47 -3.05 -9.08 -6.49
N VAL A 48 -2.91 -8.07 -5.61
CA VAL A 48 -3.99 -7.12 -5.25
C VAL A 48 -3.64 -5.66 -5.62
N PHE A 49 -2.85 -5.49 -6.68
CA PHE A 49 -2.32 -4.19 -7.14
C PHE A 49 -3.39 -3.19 -7.60
N ASN A 50 -4.60 -3.64 -7.88
CA ASN A 50 -5.76 -2.81 -8.18
C ASN A 50 -6.26 -2.01 -6.95
N ASN A 51 -6.20 -2.57 -5.74
CA ASN A 51 -6.59 -1.85 -4.51
C ASN A 51 -5.56 -0.80 -4.08
N VAL A 52 -4.34 -0.86 -4.63
CA VAL A 52 -3.22 0.06 -4.35
C VAL A 52 -3.34 1.38 -5.12
N SER A 53 -4.09 1.39 -6.23
CA SER A 53 -4.32 2.55 -7.10
C SER A 53 -5.18 3.62 -6.41
N THR A 54 -4.55 4.69 -5.91
CA THR A 54 -5.24 5.68 -5.05
C THR A 54 -6.33 6.51 -5.76
N GLY A 55 -6.30 6.59 -7.10
CA GLY A 55 -7.33 7.17 -7.98
C GLY A 55 -7.59 8.69 -7.89
N TYR A 56 -7.34 9.29 -6.73
CA TYR A 56 -7.76 10.65 -6.37
C TYR A 56 -6.69 11.48 -5.65
N SER A 57 -5.57 10.87 -5.23
CA SER A 57 -4.45 11.62 -4.62
C SER A 57 -3.60 12.29 -5.71
N ARG A 58 -2.99 13.44 -5.42
CA ARG A 58 -2.24 14.23 -6.41
C ARG A 58 -0.79 13.76 -6.55
N GLY A 59 -0.63 12.54 -7.05
CA GLY A 59 0.65 12.01 -7.53
C GLY A 59 1.17 10.75 -6.84
N ILE A 60 0.35 10.06 -6.04
CA ILE A 60 0.66 8.70 -5.55
C ILE A 60 -0.12 7.69 -6.40
N ASP A 61 0.57 7.01 -7.31
CA ASP A 61 0.01 5.98 -8.18
C ASP A 61 -0.21 4.66 -7.43
N GLY A 62 0.54 4.46 -6.33
CA GLY A 62 0.36 3.31 -5.44
C GLY A 62 0.82 3.57 -4.01
N ILE A 63 0.07 3.03 -3.05
CA ILE A 63 0.49 2.92 -1.65
C ILE A 63 0.35 1.47 -1.18
N ALA A 64 1.34 0.96 -0.45
CA ALA A 64 1.28 -0.36 0.17
C ALA A 64 1.80 -0.31 1.60
N ILE A 65 1.12 -0.99 2.51
CA ILE A 65 1.55 -1.15 3.90
C ILE A 65 1.90 -2.62 4.09
N ILE A 66 3.13 -2.89 4.50
CA ILE A 66 3.64 -4.22 4.73
C ILE A 66 3.97 -4.36 6.21
N VAL A 67 3.45 -5.41 6.84
CA VAL A 67 3.76 -5.77 8.22
C VAL A 67 4.33 -7.18 8.23
N ASN A 68 5.57 -7.33 8.69
CA ASN A 68 6.30 -8.61 8.72
C ASN A 68 6.33 -9.35 7.37
N GLY A 69 6.51 -8.62 6.27
CA GLY A 69 6.55 -9.18 4.92
C GLY A 69 5.18 -9.54 4.32
N ARG A 70 4.07 -9.27 5.03
CA ARG A 70 2.70 -9.47 4.54
C ARG A 70 2.10 -8.12 4.15
N VAL A 71 1.48 -8.02 2.97
CA VAL A 71 0.75 -6.80 2.57
C VAL A 71 -0.56 -6.71 3.34
N MET A 72 -0.83 -5.54 3.92
CA MET A 72 -2.10 -5.15 4.51
C MET A 72 -2.89 -4.37 3.45
N ASN A 73 -3.99 -4.95 2.98
CA ASN A 73 -4.90 -4.40 1.96
C ASN A 73 -6.20 -3.91 2.63
N GLU A 74 -6.54 -4.42 3.82
CA GLU A 74 -7.67 -3.98 4.65
C GLU A 74 -7.28 -3.98 6.15
N PRO A 75 -7.93 -3.19 7.02
CA PRO A 75 -7.63 -3.17 8.46
C PRO A 75 -7.74 -4.54 9.15
N GLN A 76 -8.59 -5.43 8.62
CA GLN A 76 -8.81 -6.79 9.09
C GLN A 76 -7.59 -7.70 8.87
N ASP A 77 -6.69 -7.37 7.93
CA ASP A 77 -5.44 -8.12 7.72
C ASP A 77 -4.54 -8.07 8.98
N LEU A 78 -4.62 -6.98 9.75
CA LEU A 78 -3.89 -6.77 11.00
C LEU A 78 -4.31 -7.74 12.12
N GLU A 79 -5.52 -8.32 12.04
CA GLU A 79 -6.00 -9.31 13.02
C GLU A 79 -5.27 -10.65 12.89
N ARG A 80 -4.53 -10.87 11.78
CA ARG A 80 -3.70 -12.04 11.53
C ARG A 80 -2.26 -11.87 12.04
N LEU A 81 -1.96 -10.77 12.73
CA LEU A 81 -0.68 -10.52 13.41
C LEU A 81 -0.64 -11.22 14.78
N GLY A 82 0.56 -11.61 15.20
CA GLY A 82 0.83 -12.16 16.52
C GLY A 82 0.83 -11.10 17.60
N ASP A 83 0.26 -11.45 18.76
CA ASP A 83 0.14 -10.53 19.90
C ASP A 83 1.54 -10.08 20.39
N ASP A 84 2.50 -11.00 20.53
CA ASP A 84 3.90 -10.70 20.89
C ASP A 84 4.83 -10.44 19.68
N GLU A 85 4.57 -11.15 18.58
CA GLU A 85 5.33 -11.28 17.30
C GLU A 85 6.86 -11.02 17.27
N LYS A 86 7.46 -9.88 16.94
CA LYS A 86 7.06 -8.45 16.96
C LYS A 86 6.79 -7.89 15.56
N LEU A 87 6.60 -6.57 15.42
CA LEU A 87 6.31 -5.90 14.14
C LEU A 87 7.53 -5.18 13.52
N LYS A 88 7.74 -5.42 12.23
CA LYS A 88 8.45 -4.56 11.27
C LYS A 88 7.38 -3.99 10.33
N VAL A 89 7.24 -2.67 10.27
CA VAL A 89 6.26 -1.98 9.41
C VAL A 89 7.00 -1.23 8.31
N GLU A 90 6.56 -1.40 7.07
CA GLU A 90 7.10 -0.76 5.88
C GLU A 90 5.95 -0.12 5.11
N ILE A 91 6.02 1.19 4.88
CA ILE A 91 5.04 1.94 4.08
C ILE A 91 5.73 2.33 2.78
N ILE A 92 5.23 1.81 1.66
CA ILE A 92 5.72 2.08 0.31
C ILE A 92 4.79 3.11 -0.34
N PHE A 93 5.37 4.16 -0.91
CA PHE A 93 4.70 5.06 -1.84
C PHE A 93 5.33 4.89 -3.22
N ILE A 94 4.50 4.80 -4.24
CA ILE A 94 4.89 4.51 -5.63
C ILE A 94 4.38 5.66 -6.51
N GLN A 95 5.29 6.21 -7.31
CA GLN A 95 4.96 7.05 -8.46
C GLN A 95 5.59 6.39 -9.70
N SER A 96 4.81 6.27 -10.76
CA SER A 96 5.21 5.73 -12.05
C SER A 96 5.29 6.85 -13.10
N THR A 97 5.98 6.60 -14.21
CA THR A 97 5.89 7.45 -15.40
C THR A 97 6.31 6.71 -16.66
N LEU A 98 5.52 6.84 -17.73
CA LEU A 98 5.88 6.40 -19.09
C LEU A 98 6.77 7.42 -19.83
N ARG A 99 7.00 8.60 -19.25
CA ARG A 99 7.77 9.69 -19.85
C ARG A 99 9.24 9.62 -19.46
N SER A 100 10.13 9.80 -20.44
CA SER A 100 11.58 9.85 -20.26
C SER A 100 12.10 11.14 -19.62
N SER A 101 11.27 12.19 -19.57
CA SER A 101 11.59 13.47 -18.93
C SER A 101 11.18 13.46 -17.45
N PHE A 102 12.11 13.82 -16.56
CA PHE A 102 11.78 14.10 -15.16
C PHE A 102 10.91 15.37 -15.05
N GLU A 103 9.77 15.26 -14.37
CA GLU A 103 8.85 16.38 -14.12
C GLU A 103 8.88 16.75 -12.64
N SER A 104 9.71 17.74 -12.28
CA SER A 104 9.96 18.15 -10.88
C SER A 104 8.70 18.51 -10.11
N GLN A 105 7.70 19.13 -10.76
CA GLN A 105 6.42 19.47 -10.14
C GLN A 105 5.59 18.22 -9.76
N LYS A 106 5.65 17.15 -10.56
CA LYS A 106 5.01 15.87 -10.19
C LYS A 106 5.73 15.21 -9.02
N PHE A 107 7.07 15.21 -9.04
CA PHE A 107 7.87 14.66 -7.94
C PHE A 107 7.63 15.41 -6.62
N SER A 108 7.53 16.74 -6.64
CA SER A 108 7.09 17.51 -5.46
C SER A 108 5.70 17.05 -5.02
N SER A 109 4.72 17.05 -5.92
CA SER A 109 3.32 16.67 -5.60
C SER A 109 3.21 15.27 -4.98
N PHE A 110 4.02 14.31 -5.44
CA PHE A 110 4.16 12.98 -4.85
C PHE A 110 4.73 13.02 -3.43
N VAL A 111 5.86 13.70 -3.21
CA VAL A 111 6.50 13.85 -1.89
C VAL A 111 5.58 14.60 -0.91
N ASP A 112 4.97 15.71 -1.36
CA ASP A 112 4.02 16.51 -0.60
C ASP A 112 2.79 15.68 -0.20
N SER A 113 2.27 14.83 -1.11
CA SER A 113 1.16 13.91 -0.83
C SER A 113 1.57 12.80 0.17
N ALA A 114 2.76 12.22 0.04
CA ALA A 114 3.25 11.19 0.94
C ALA A 114 3.49 11.74 2.36
N ILE A 115 4.10 12.93 2.48
CA ILE A 115 4.25 13.65 3.75
C ILE A 115 2.87 13.97 4.35
N SER A 116 1.93 14.45 3.53
CA SER A 116 0.57 14.78 3.98
C SER A 116 -0.16 13.54 4.51
N PHE A 117 -0.04 12.38 3.85
CA PHE A 117 -0.60 11.12 4.33
C PHE A 117 0.03 10.66 5.64
N LEU A 118 1.37 10.64 5.73
CA LEU A 118 2.10 10.26 6.95
C LEU A 118 1.84 11.22 8.12
N SER A 119 1.45 12.46 7.84
CA SER A 119 1.06 13.46 8.84
C SER A 119 -0.43 13.40 9.22
N GLY A 120 -1.22 12.49 8.62
CA GLY A 120 -2.68 12.41 8.83
C GLY A 120 -3.50 13.52 8.16
N ASN A 121 -2.87 14.37 7.35
CA ASN A 121 -3.48 15.51 6.66
C ASN A 121 -4.13 15.11 5.31
N LEU A 122 -3.74 13.97 4.74
CA LEU A 122 -4.36 13.36 3.56
C LEU A 122 -4.87 11.97 3.93
N LYS A 123 -6.18 11.74 3.76
CA LYS A 123 -6.78 10.41 3.90
C LYS A 123 -6.82 9.68 2.56
N ILE A 124 -6.38 8.42 2.58
CA ILE A 124 -6.48 7.47 1.47
C ILE A 124 -6.90 6.14 2.12
N GLU A 125 -8.19 5.81 2.09
CA GLU A 125 -8.68 4.56 2.64
C GLU A 125 -8.48 3.40 1.64
N PRO A 126 -8.25 2.15 2.09
CA PRO A 126 -8.22 1.68 3.50
C PRO A 126 -6.89 1.95 4.23
N PHE A 127 -5.91 2.56 3.57
CA PHE A 127 -4.55 2.71 4.10
C PHE A 127 -4.45 3.66 5.30
N SER A 128 -5.31 4.69 5.39
CA SER A 128 -5.34 5.57 6.56
C SER A 128 -5.93 4.86 7.79
N GLU A 129 -7.00 4.09 7.67
CA GLU A 129 -7.50 3.23 8.76
C GLU A 129 -6.46 2.21 9.28
N ILE A 130 -5.58 1.72 8.40
CA ILE A 130 -4.43 0.86 8.77
C ILE A 130 -3.36 1.67 9.53
N VAL A 131 -2.89 2.81 8.99
CA VAL A 131 -1.83 3.63 9.64
C VAL A 131 -2.30 4.30 10.94
N MET A 132 -3.61 4.56 11.10
CA MET A 132 -4.14 5.09 12.36
C MET A 132 -4.10 4.08 13.53
N GLN A 133 -3.71 2.83 13.31
CA GLN A 133 -3.51 1.85 14.38
C GLN A 133 -2.19 2.07 15.13
N GLN A 134 -2.25 2.81 16.25
CA GLN A 134 -1.11 3.21 17.08
C GLN A 134 -0.11 2.07 17.41
N TYR A 135 -0.58 0.84 17.61
CA TYR A 135 0.26 -0.33 17.92
C TYR A 135 1.25 -0.73 16.81
N LEU A 136 1.11 -0.20 15.60
CA LEU A 136 2.09 -0.35 14.52
C LEU A 136 3.37 0.46 14.75
N PHE A 137 3.28 1.56 15.51
CA PHE A 137 4.35 2.56 15.65
C PHE A 137 4.81 2.78 17.09
N GLU A 138 3.97 2.44 18.07
CA GLU A 138 4.35 2.45 19.49
C GLU A 138 5.41 1.38 19.81
N ARG A 139 6.34 1.71 20.71
CA ARG A 139 7.29 0.73 21.25
C ARG A 139 6.54 -0.30 22.09
N ARG A 140 6.25 -1.47 21.52
CA ARG A 140 5.54 -2.60 22.16
C ARG A 140 6.02 -2.86 23.61
N GLY A 141 5.24 -2.39 24.57
CA GLY A 141 5.03 -3.09 25.84
C GLY A 141 3.94 -4.16 25.68
N PHE A 142 3.84 -5.07 26.66
CA PHE A 142 3.00 -6.29 26.67
C PHE A 142 1.48 -6.12 26.45
N TYR A 143 0.97 -4.91 26.24
CA TYR A 143 -0.48 -4.60 26.29
C TYR A 143 -1.05 -3.95 25.00
N SER A 144 -0.31 -4.00 23.90
CA SER A 144 -0.60 -3.22 22.68
C SER A 144 -1.19 -4.01 21.50
N SER A 145 -1.63 -5.26 21.66
CA SER A 145 -2.15 -6.05 20.53
C SER A 145 -3.56 -5.60 20.05
N PRO A 146 -3.95 -5.92 18.80
CA PRO A 146 -5.32 -5.66 18.31
C PRO A 146 -6.39 -6.36 19.17
N LYS A 147 -6.08 -7.58 19.66
CA LYS A 147 -6.97 -8.36 20.53
C LYS A 147 -7.01 -7.77 21.93
N THR A 148 -5.88 -7.30 22.46
CA THR A 148 -5.83 -6.59 23.74
C THR A 148 -6.65 -5.29 23.68
N LYS A 149 -6.59 -4.54 22.58
CA LYS A 149 -7.45 -3.37 22.35
C LYS A 149 -8.94 -3.75 22.33
N LYS A 150 -9.35 -4.71 21.49
CA LYS A 150 -10.75 -5.20 21.45
C LYS A 150 -11.23 -5.74 22.82
N LEU A 151 -10.36 -6.39 23.58
CA LEU A 151 -10.66 -6.88 24.93
C LEU A 151 -10.86 -5.72 25.93
N ILE A 152 -10.00 -4.70 25.90
CA ILE A 152 -10.15 -3.50 26.73
C ILE A 152 -11.45 -2.75 26.38
N GLU A 153 -11.72 -2.54 25.09
CA GLU A 153 -12.95 -1.92 24.60
C GLU A 153 -14.20 -2.69 25.05
N SER A 154 -14.17 -4.03 25.00
CA SER A 154 -15.24 -4.90 25.49
C SER A 154 -15.42 -4.84 27.01
N ILE A 155 -14.32 -4.79 27.79
CA ILE A 155 -14.37 -4.64 29.26
C ILE A 155 -14.93 -3.28 29.67
N ILE A 156 -14.66 -2.23 28.89
CA ILE A 156 -15.20 -0.87 29.12
C ILE A 156 -16.69 -0.82 28.75
N SER A 157 -17.12 -1.42 27.63
CA SER A 157 -18.53 -1.40 27.22
C SER A 157 -19.46 -2.19 28.14
N HIS A 158 -18.95 -3.20 28.85
CA HIS A 158 -19.69 -3.94 29.89
C HIS A 158 -19.66 -3.27 31.29
N ARG A 159 -19.15 -2.04 31.39
CA ARG A 159 -19.09 -1.24 32.64
C ARG A 159 -19.86 0.08 32.58
N MET A 160 -20.63 0.31 31.51
CA MET A 160 -21.59 1.41 31.34
C MET A 160 -23.02 0.86 31.31
#